data_AF-A0A662WG65-F1
#
_entry.id   AF-A0A662WG65-F1
#
_cell.length_a   1.000
_cell.length_b   1.000
_cell.length_c   1.000
_cell.angle_alpha   90.00
_cell.angle_beta   90.00
_cell.angle_gamma   90.00
#
_symmetry.space_group_name_H-M   'P 1'
#
loop_
_entity.id
_entity.type
_entity.pdbx_description
1 polymer ?
#
loop_
_entity_poly.entity_id
_entity_poly.type
_entity_poly.pdbx_seq_one_letter_code
_entity_poly.pdbx_strand_id
1 'polypeptide(L)'
;MLPPSSPTASAIVLNDVLTTVVATRKEAGHTDYAIRVQTDRFGSEAIVYRRFSAFLQLQRLARRHFQERACSCGGGKDCLLSTFLERVFTATEFPVMQGRLLGKNSKNVVRERVLFLNAFLLELQEALCKCPPVVMARCEKEGCKITKLLKSFYGCLDVPRSNTNSM
;
A
#
# COMPACT_ATOMS: atom_id res chain seq x y z
N MET A 1 -27.01 5.52 -10.71
CA MET A 1 -25.86 4.69 -11.11
C MET A 1 -24.62 5.56 -10.99
N LEU A 2 -23.64 5.20 -10.16
CA LEU A 2 -22.37 5.92 -10.05
C LEU A 2 -21.47 5.49 -11.22
N PRO A 3 -20.74 6.43 -11.87
CA PRO A 3 -19.84 6.07 -12.95
C PRO A 3 -18.67 5.23 -12.41
N PRO A 4 -18.10 4.31 -13.21
CA PRO A 4 -16.87 3.63 -12.84
C PRO A 4 -15.76 4.68 -12.75
N SER A 5 -15.20 4.86 -11.56
CA SER A 5 -14.05 5.71 -11.32
C SER A 5 -12.90 5.27 -12.24
N SER A 6 -12.61 6.11 -13.24
CA SER A 6 -11.48 5.93 -14.14
C SER A 6 -10.17 5.92 -13.35
N PRO A 7 -9.20 5.05 -13.65
CA PRO A 7 -7.91 5.09 -13.00
C PRO A 7 -7.19 6.37 -13.43
N THR A 8 -7.09 7.34 -12.53
CA THR A 8 -6.29 8.55 -12.73
C THR A 8 -4.82 8.13 -12.76
N ALA A 9 -4.26 8.11 -13.96
CA ALA A 9 -2.84 7.86 -14.21
C ALA A 9 -2.00 9.08 -13.82
N SER A 10 -2.00 9.44 -12.54
CA SER A 10 -0.97 10.31 -11.96
C SER A 10 0.15 9.41 -11.42
N ALA A 11 1.38 9.65 -11.84
CA ALA A 11 2.55 9.00 -11.28
C ALA A 11 2.68 9.44 -9.82
N ILE A 12 2.15 8.64 -8.90
CA ILE A 12 2.15 8.97 -7.48
C ILE A 12 3.58 8.98 -6.96
N VAL A 13 3.92 10.05 -6.25
CA VAL A 13 5.14 10.14 -5.45
C VAL A 13 4.82 9.56 -4.07
N LEU A 14 5.42 8.41 -3.74
CA LEU A 14 5.09 7.67 -2.50
C LEU A 14 5.34 8.47 -1.22
N ASN A 15 6.23 9.48 -1.24
CA ASN A 15 6.56 10.31 -0.08
C ASN A 15 5.44 11.27 0.33
N ASP A 16 4.51 11.55 -0.57
CA ASP A 16 3.39 12.49 -0.37
C ASP A 16 2.05 11.78 -0.24
N VAL A 17 2.05 10.44 -0.19
CA VAL A 17 0.83 9.65 -0.07
C VAL A 17 0.26 9.77 1.34
N LEU A 18 -1.00 10.20 1.43
CA LEU A 18 -1.78 10.12 2.65
C LEU A 18 -2.79 8.99 2.53
N THR A 19 -2.86 8.13 3.54
CA THR A 19 -3.78 6.98 3.52
C THR A 19 -4.57 6.79 4.81
N THR A 20 -5.84 6.39 4.67
CA THR A 20 -6.69 6.02 5.80
C THR A 20 -7.80 5.07 5.36
N VAL A 21 -8.13 4.10 6.19
CA VAL A 21 -9.32 3.25 6.04
C VAL A 21 -10.54 4.04 6.46
N VAL A 22 -11.40 4.35 5.50
CA VAL A 22 -12.60 5.20 5.69
C VAL A 22 -13.90 4.42 5.76
N ALA A 23 -13.93 3.21 5.23
CA ALA A 23 -15.12 2.36 5.24
C ALA A 23 -14.74 0.88 5.14
N THR A 24 -15.73 0.02 5.34
CA THR A 24 -15.62 -1.42 5.10
C THR A 24 -16.82 -1.90 4.30
N ARG A 25 -16.62 -2.84 3.38
CA ARG A 25 -17.72 -3.52 2.69
C ARG A 25 -17.57 -5.03 2.78
N LYS A 26 -18.69 -5.74 2.68
CA LYS A 26 -18.69 -7.21 2.54
C LYS A 26 -18.89 -7.57 1.08
N GLU A 27 -17.99 -8.37 0.54
CA GLU A 27 -18.03 -8.83 -0.86
C GLU A 27 -17.62 -10.30 -0.91
N ALA A 28 -18.47 -11.15 -1.50
CA ALA A 28 -18.24 -12.59 -1.64
C ALA A 28 -17.78 -13.30 -0.34
N GLY A 29 -18.39 -12.97 0.81
CA GLY A 29 -18.05 -13.57 2.12
C GLY A 29 -16.76 -13.02 2.76
N HIS A 30 -16.08 -12.08 2.11
CA HIS A 30 -14.91 -11.39 2.62
C HIS A 30 -15.26 -9.98 3.10
N THR A 31 -14.37 -9.39 3.90
CA THR A 31 -14.43 -7.98 4.28
C THR A 31 -13.30 -7.23 3.60
N ASP A 32 -13.67 -6.26 2.78
CA ASP A 32 -12.77 -5.30 2.17
C ASP A 32 -12.75 -4.01 2.99
N TYR A 33 -11.56 -3.43 3.09
CA TYR A 33 -11.29 -2.16 3.75
C TYR A 33 -11.07 -1.13 2.64
N ALA A 34 -11.90 -0.09 2.63
CA ALA A 34 -11.82 1.01 1.69
C ALA A 34 -10.74 1.99 2.17
N ILE A 35 -9.61 2.01 1.48
CA ILE A 35 -8.49 2.89 1.76
C ILE A 35 -8.67 4.13 0.90
N ARG A 36 -8.81 5.31 1.53
CA ARG A 36 -8.63 6.58 0.84
C ARG A 36 -7.14 6.79 0.63
N VAL A 37 -6.75 7.06 -0.60
CA VAL A 37 -5.38 7.37 -1.02
C VAL A 37 -5.40 8.78 -1.61
N GLN A 38 -4.70 9.72 -0.99
CA GLN A 38 -4.51 11.08 -1.50
C GLN A 38 -3.05 11.23 -1.93
N THR A 39 -2.82 11.78 -3.13
CA THR A 39 -1.51 11.70 -3.80
C THR A 39 -0.86 13.05 -4.03
N ASP A 40 -1.59 14.12 -3.74
CA ASP A 40 -1.15 15.51 -3.77
C ASP A 40 -1.96 16.34 -2.75
N ARG A 41 -1.47 17.54 -2.43
CA ARG A 41 -2.21 18.49 -1.57
C ARG A 41 -3.45 19.08 -2.25
N PHE A 42 -3.66 18.83 -3.56
CA PHE A 42 -4.60 19.57 -4.40
C PHE A 42 -5.63 18.73 -5.18
N GLY A 43 -5.74 17.41 -4.96
CA GLY A 43 -7.04 16.76 -5.07
C GLY A 43 -7.21 15.64 -6.08
N SER A 44 -6.28 14.68 -6.18
CA SER A 44 -6.69 13.34 -6.60
C SER A 44 -6.81 12.38 -5.41
N GLU A 45 -8.05 12.16 -4.99
CA GLU A 45 -8.41 11.10 -4.04
C GLU A 45 -8.87 9.86 -4.80
N ALA A 46 -8.34 8.70 -4.42
CA ALA A 46 -8.84 7.41 -4.88
C ALA A 46 -9.29 6.56 -3.69
N ILE A 47 -10.32 5.74 -3.89
CA ILE A 47 -10.70 4.69 -2.94
C ILE A 47 -10.23 3.35 -3.49
N VAL A 48 -9.35 2.69 -2.74
CA VAL A 48 -8.83 1.36 -3.08
C VAL A 48 -9.30 0.35 -2.06
N TYR A 49 -9.91 -0.72 -2.55
CA TYR A 49 -10.41 -1.81 -1.72
C TYR A 49 -9.35 -2.88 -1.56
N ARG A 50 -9.04 -3.21 -0.30
CA ARG A 50 -8.10 -4.28 0.05
C ARG A 50 -8.68 -5.15 1.15
N ARG A 51 -8.55 -6.47 1.00
CA ARG A 51 -8.82 -7.43 2.09
C ARG A 51 -7.73 -7.34 3.15
N PHE A 52 -8.04 -7.77 4.36
CA PHE A 52 -7.01 -7.90 5.42
C PHE A 52 -5.81 -8.76 4.97
N SER A 53 -6.07 -9.81 4.18
CA SER A 53 -5.02 -10.67 3.61
C SER A 53 -4.07 -9.94 2.66
N ALA A 54 -4.51 -8.87 2.00
CA ALA A 54 -3.64 -8.07 1.13
C ALA A 54 -2.60 -7.28 1.93
N PHE A 55 -2.95 -6.81 3.12
CA PHE A 55 -1.99 -6.17 4.03
C PHE A 55 -0.96 -7.20 4.56
N LEU A 56 -1.41 -8.40 4.92
CA LEU A 56 -0.52 -9.51 5.29
C LEU A 56 0.45 -9.84 4.14
N GLN A 57 -0.06 -9.88 2.91
CA GLN A 57 0.74 -10.17 1.73
C GLN A 57 1.75 -9.03 1.45
N LEU A 58 1.33 -7.77 1.56
CA LEU A 58 2.21 -6.60 1.48
C LEU A 58 3.37 -6.74 2.46
N GLN A 59 3.08 -7.02 3.73
CA GLN A 59 4.10 -7.18 4.76
C GLN A 59 5.07 -8.32 4.42
N ARG A 60 4.55 -9.50 4.07
CA ARG A 60 5.37 -10.67 3.75
C ARG A 60 6.30 -10.42 2.57
N LEU A 61 5.78 -9.82 1.49
CA LEU A 61 6.57 -9.52 0.30
C LEU A 61 7.62 -8.44 0.58
N ALA A 62 7.27 -7.39 1.32
CA ALA A 62 8.22 -6.35 1.71
C ALA A 62 9.36 -6.92 2.56
N ARG A 63 9.03 -7.68 3.63
CA ARG A 63 10.03 -8.37 4.47
C ARG A 63 10.95 -9.25 3.64
N ARG A 64 10.39 -10.06 2.75
CA ARG A 64 11.15 -10.94 1.87
C ARG A 64 12.13 -10.16 0.99
N HIS A 65 11.66 -9.08 0.38
CA HIS A 65 12.49 -8.22 -0.47
C HIS A 65 13.65 -7.56 0.27
N PHE A 66 13.46 -7.18 1.54
CA PHE A 66 14.55 -6.66 2.37
C PHE A 66 15.52 -7.77 2.78
N GLN A 67 15.02 -8.90 3.28
CA GLN A 67 15.82 -10.02 3.78
C GLN A 67 16.66 -10.70 2.68
N GLU A 68 16.06 -10.98 1.53
CA GLU A 68 16.73 -11.65 0.42
C GLU A 68 17.63 -10.70 -0.38
N ARG A 69 17.70 -9.41 0.00
CA ARG A 69 18.42 -8.37 -0.74
C ARG A 69 18.04 -8.35 -2.23
N ALA A 70 16.79 -8.76 -2.52
CA ALA A 70 16.28 -8.96 -3.86
C ALA A 70 15.90 -7.64 -4.57
N CYS A 71 16.20 -6.51 -3.94
CA CYS A 71 15.99 -5.15 -4.44
C CYS A 71 17.33 -4.47 -4.67
N SER A 72 17.77 -4.40 -5.93
CA SER A 72 19.05 -3.83 -6.32
C SER A 72 18.92 -2.39 -6.83
N CYS A 73 18.28 -1.48 -6.08
CA CYS A 73 18.19 -0.06 -6.47
C CYS A 73 19.34 0.81 -5.91
N GLY A 74 20.17 0.27 -5.01
CA GLY A 74 21.29 0.98 -4.37
C GLY A 74 22.66 0.84 -5.02
N GLY A 75 22.78 0.23 -6.21
CA GLY A 75 24.07 0.10 -6.91
C GLY A 75 25.10 -0.82 -6.23
N GLY A 76 24.72 -1.58 -5.19
CA GLY A 76 25.67 -2.39 -4.40
C GLY A 76 25.07 -3.51 -3.54
N LYS A 77 23.86 -3.98 -3.88
CA LYS A 77 23.11 -5.15 -3.32
C LYS A 77 21.96 -4.88 -2.33
N ASP A 78 21.82 -3.69 -1.75
CA ASP A 78 20.68 -3.42 -0.83
C ASP A 78 19.68 -2.39 -1.39
N CYS A 79 18.44 -2.47 -0.91
CA CYS A 79 17.38 -1.52 -1.23
C CYS A 79 17.64 -0.20 -0.51
N LEU A 80 17.65 0.94 -1.22
CA LEU A 80 17.81 2.25 -0.56
C LEU A 80 16.66 2.60 0.39
N LEU A 81 15.52 1.91 0.29
CA LEU A 81 14.37 2.11 1.18
C LEU A 81 14.43 1.26 2.46
N SER A 82 15.37 0.33 2.60
CA SER A 82 15.44 -0.55 3.78
C SER A 82 15.58 0.26 5.07
N THR A 83 16.47 1.25 5.08
CA THR A 83 16.75 2.10 6.25
C THR A 83 15.54 2.87 6.77
N PHE A 84 14.53 3.09 5.91
CA PHE A 84 13.30 3.82 6.26
C PHE A 84 12.14 2.88 6.55
N LEU A 85 11.95 1.84 5.73
CA LEU A 85 10.72 1.06 5.69
C LEU A 85 10.83 -0.30 6.37
N GLU A 86 12.03 -0.86 6.49
CA GLU A 86 12.19 -2.24 6.97
C GLU A 86 11.60 -2.43 8.36
N ARG A 87 11.79 -1.46 9.27
CA ARG A 87 11.25 -1.53 10.63
C ARG A 87 9.72 -1.55 10.64
N VAL A 88 9.05 -0.79 9.78
CA VAL A 88 7.58 -0.81 9.66
C VAL A 88 7.12 -2.25 9.35
N PHE A 89 7.75 -2.92 8.38
CA PHE A 89 7.31 -4.25 8.00
C PHE A 89 7.77 -5.37 8.94
N THR A 90 8.88 -5.19 9.66
CA THR A 90 9.44 -6.23 10.55
C THR A 90 8.93 -6.13 11.99
N ALA A 91 8.65 -4.92 12.50
CA ALA A 91 8.18 -4.71 13.86
C ALA A 91 6.65 -4.79 14.00
N THR A 92 5.89 -4.54 12.93
CA THR A 92 4.43 -4.70 12.99
C THR A 92 4.05 -6.18 13.13
N GLU A 93 3.38 -6.55 14.21
CA GLU A 93 2.77 -7.86 14.37
C GLU A 93 1.30 -7.82 13.97
N PHE A 94 0.97 -8.36 12.78
CA PHE A 94 -0.42 -8.44 12.37
C PHE A 94 -1.18 -9.42 13.27
N PRO A 95 -2.28 -8.99 13.90
CA PRO A 95 -2.96 -9.81 14.89
C PRO A 95 -3.54 -11.06 14.24
N VAL A 96 -3.28 -12.22 14.86
CA VAL A 96 -3.93 -13.49 14.52
C VAL A 96 -5.36 -13.43 15.05
N MET A 97 -6.21 -12.65 14.39
CA MET A 97 -7.62 -12.49 14.77
C MET A 97 -8.43 -13.70 14.29
N GLN A 98 -8.08 -14.86 14.85
CA GLN A 98 -8.86 -16.09 14.79
C GLN A 98 -9.97 -15.99 15.83
N GLY A 99 -11.13 -15.48 15.41
CA GLY A 99 -12.35 -15.69 16.18
C GLY A 99 -12.67 -17.19 16.19
N ARG A 100 -12.14 -17.95 17.14
CA ARG A 100 -12.47 -19.37 17.34
C ARG A 100 -13.96 -19.56 17.70
N LEU A 101 -14.63 -18.51 18.18
CA LEU A 101 -16.03 -18.54 18.63
C LEU A 101 -16.97 -17.53 17.92
N LEU A 102 -16.47 -16.41 17.41
CA LEU A 102 -17.33 -15.31 16.89
C LEU A 102 -17.18 -15.02 15.38
N GLY A 103 -16.44 -15.85 14.64
CA GLY A 103 -16.28 -15.70 13.19
C GLY A 103 -15.25 -14.62 12.80
N LYS A 104 -14.43 -14.93 11.79
CA LYS A 104 -13.30 -14.11 11.34
C LYS A 104 -13.65 -12.70 10.82
N ASN A 105 -14.94 -12.38 10.66
CA ASN A 105 -15.46 -11.13 10.12
C ASN A 105 -16.64 -10.58 10.95
N SER A 106 -16.63 -10.82 12.27
CA SER A 106 -17.60 -10.19 13.19
C SER A 106 -17.41 -8.68 13.23
N LYS A 107 -18.45 -7.93 13.65
CA LYS A 107 -18.37 -6.46 13.75
C LYS A 107 -17.21 -5.99 14.63
N ASN A 108 -16.97 -6.68 15.76
CA ASN A 108 -15.87 -6.35 16.68
C ASN A 108 -14.51 -6.59 16.03
N VAL A 109 -14.32 -7.75 15.38
CA VAL A 109 -13.07 -8.07 14.67
C VAL A 109 -12.81 -7.08 13.54
N VAL A 110 -13.85 -6.67 12.80
CA VAL A 110 -13.71 -5.66 11.74
C VAL A 110 -13.32 -4.31 12.33
N ARG A 111 -13.94 -3.89 13.44
CA ARG A 111 -13.59 -2.63 14.13
C ARG A 111 -12.14 -2.62 14.62
N GLU A 112 -11.70 -3.69 15.26
CA GLU A 112 -10.32 -3.85 15.73
C GLU A 112 -9.32 -3.81 14.55
N ARG A 113 -9.65 -4.50 13.45
CA ARG A 113 -8.85 -4.44 12.24
C ARG A 113 -8.79 -3.03 11.66
N VAL A 114 -9.89 -2.28 11.61
CA VAL A 114 -9.86 -0.89 11.12
C VAL A 114 -8.89 -0.04 11.94
N LEU A 115 -8.92 -0.14 13.27
CA LEU A 115 -7.99 0.59 14.15
C LEU A 115 -6.54 0.20 13.87
N PHE A 116 -6.26 -1.10 13.84
CA PHE A 116 -4.93 -1.64 13.57
C PHE A 116 -4.41 -1.21 12.19
N LEU A 117 -5.24 -1.35 11.14
CA LEU A 117 -4.86 -1.00 9.77
C LEU A 117 -4.59 0.49 9.62
N ASN A 118 -5.35 1.36 10.29
CA ASN A 118 -5.08 2.80 10.30
C ASN A 118 -3.77 3.15 11.01
N ALA A 119 -3.46 2.49 12.14
CA ALA A 119 -2.17 2.68 12.81
C ALA A 119 -1.01 2.25 11.92
N PHE A 120 -1.11 1.07 11.28
CA PHE A 120 -0.10 0.59 10.34
C PHE A 120 0.09 1.52 9.14
N LEU A 121 -1.00 2.02 8.54
CA LEU A 121 -0.94 2.96 7.41
C LEU A 121 -0.30 4.29 7.82
N LEU A 122 -0.58 4.79 9.02
CA LEU A 122 0.05 5.99 9.55
C LEU A 122 1.56 5.80 9.74
N GLU A 123 2.00 4.70 10.36
CA GLU A 123 3.42 4.39 10.52
C GLU A 123 4.15 4.28 9.17
N LEU A 124 3.52 3.62 8.19
CA LEU A 124 4.05 3.51 6.84
C LEU A 124 4.15 4.87 6.15
N GLN A 125 3.12 5.70 6.27
CA GLN A 125 3.11 7.07 5.76
C GLN A 125 4.23 7.91 6.37
N GLU A 126 4.39 7.90 7.69
CA GLU A 126 5.47 8.63 8.36
C GLU A 126 6.86 8.16 7.90
N ALA A 127 7.05 6.86 7.72
CA ALA A 127 8.30 6.30 7.23
C ALA A 127 8.60 6.71 5.78
N LEU A 128 7.58 6.75 4.92
CA LEU A 128 7.68 7.23 3.55
C LEU A 128 8.01 8.73 3.51
N CYS A 129 7.36 9.54 4.35
CA CYS A 129 7.61 10.98 4.45
C CYS A 129 9.05 11.30 4.91
N LYS A 130 9.66 10.43 5.73
CA LYS A 130 11.06 10.54 6.18
C LYS A 130 12.08 10.17 5.08
N CYS A 131 11.66 9.54 3.99
CA CYS A 131 12.54 9.21 2.87
C CYS A 131 12.91 10.49 2.09
N PRO A 132 14.19 10.81 1.86
CA PRO A 132 14.56 11.95 1.04
C PRO A 132 13.98 11.84 -0.38
N PRO A 133 13.40 12.90 -0.97
CA PRO A 133 12.81 12.85 -2.31
C PRO A 133 13.76 12.33 -3.38
N VAL A 134 15.05 12.67 -3.30
CA VAL A 134 16.08 12.18 -4.23
C VAL A 134 16.28 10.65 -4.15
N VAL A 135 16.13 10.06 -2.95
CA VAL A 135 16.22 8.61 -2.75
C VAL A 135 14.98 7.92 -3.31
N MET A 136 13.78 8.46 -3.05
CA MET A 136 12.54 7.92 -3.60
C MET A 136 12.54 7.98 -5.13
N ALA A 137 12.85 9.13 -5.72
CA ALA A 137 12.93 9.30 -7.17
C ALA A 137 13.92 8.32 -7.82
N ARG A 138 15.08 8.09 -7.18
CA ARG A 138 16.03 7.06 -7.63
C ARG A 138 15.43 5.66 -7.56
N CYS A 139 14.79 5.29 -6.45
CA CYS A 139 14.16 3.97 -6.32
C CYS A 139 13.07 3.73 -7.37
N GLU A 140 12.27 4.76 -7.68
CA GLU A 140 11.24 4.68 -8.71
C GLU A 140 11.86 4.56 -10.11
N LYS A 141 12.86 5.39 -10.43
CA LYS A 141 13.59 5.34 -11.70
C LYS A 141 14.25 3.98 -11.96
N GLU A 142 14.86 3.40 -10.93
CA GLU A 142 15.53 2.09 -10.99
C GLU A 142 14.54 0.91 -10.90
N GLY A 143 13.23 1.17 -10.86
CA GLY A 143 12.20 0.13 -10.85
C GLY A 143 12.21 -0.76 -9.61
N CYS A 144 12.55 -0.17 -8.44
CA CYS A 144 12.61 -0.85 -7.14
C CYS A 144 11.35 -1.70 -6.87
N LYS A 145 11.53 -2.95 -6.41
CA LYS A 145 10.39 -3.84 -6.17
C LYS A 145 9.53 -3.36 -5.00
N ILE A 146 10.12 -2.69 -3.99
CA ILE A 146 9.38 -2.11 -2.87
C ILE A 146 8.47 -0.97 -3.36
N THR A 147 8.98 -0.05 -4.20
CA THR A 147 8.14 1.04 -4.72
C THR A 147 7.01 0.49 -5.59
N LYS A 148 7.30 -0.50 -6.47
CA LYS A 148 6.27 -1.19 -7.26
C LYS A 148 5.22 -1.89 -6.41
N LEU A 149 5.64 -2.59 -5.35
CA LEU A 149 4.76 -3.27 -4.42
C LEU A 149 3.82 -2.28 -3.71
N LEU A 150 4.35 -1.16 -3.22
CA LEU A 150 3.56 -0.11 -2.56
C LEU A 150 2.60 0.57 -3.53
N LYS A 151 3.06 0.96 -4.73
CA LYS A 151 2.19 1.53 -5.76
C LYS A 151 1.08 0.55 -6.16
N SER A 152 1.39 -0.75 -6.33
CA SER A 152 0.40 -1.79 -6.56
C SER A 152 -0.62 -1.89 -5.43
N PHE A 153 -0.15 -1.88 -4.19
CA PHE A 153 -1.00 -1.93 -3.01
C PHE A 153 -1.97 -0.74 -2.96
N TYR A 154 -1.49 0.46 -3.27
CA TYR A 154 -2.32 1.66 -3.33
C TYR A 154 -3.18 1.77 -4.61
N GLY A 155 -3.06 0.84 -5.56
CA GLY A 155 -3.86 0.82 -6.79
C GLY A 155 -3.34 1.73 -7.90
N CYS A 156 -2.05 2.01 -7.89
CA CYS A 156 -1.41 3.11 -8.62
C CYS A 156 -0.35 2.58 -9.59
N LEU A 157 -0.71 1.52 -10.31
CA LEU A 157 0.16 0.94 -11.33
C LEU A 157 0.10 1.83 -12.57
N ASP A 158 1.27 2.17 -13.11
CA ASP A 158 1.39 2.74 -14.45
C ASP A 158 0.83 1.71 -15.44
N VAL A 159 -0.42 1.87 -15.85
CA VAL A 159 -0.93 1.18 -17.04
C VAL A 159 -0.32 1.93 -18.22
N PRO A 160 0.47 1.28 -19.09
CA PRO A 160 0.88 1.92 -20.34
C PRO A 160 -0.41 2.34 -21.04
N ARG A 161 -0.58 3.64 -21.29
CA ARG A 161 -1.60 4.10 -22.23
C ARG A 161 -1.29 3.39 -23.54
N SER A 162 -2.05 2.35 -23.88
CA SER A 162 -2.11 1.89 -25.25
C SER A 162 -2.57 3.10 -26.05
N ASN A 163 -1.68 3.70 -26.83
CA ASN A 163 -2.04 4.65 -27.87
C ASN A 163 -2.92 3.89 -28.87
N THR A 164 -4.22 3.83 -28.60
CA THR A 164 -5.20 3.66 -29.66
C THR A 164 -5.24 5.00 -30.39
N ASN A 165 -4.26 5.20 -31.28
CA ASN A 165 -4.48 6.03 -32.46
C ASN A 165 -5.59 5.33 -33.25
N SER A 166 -6.83 5.73 -33.01
CA SER A 166 -7.91 5.49 -33.96
C SER A 166 -7.83 6.61 -34.99
N MET A 167 -7.24 6.26 -36.14
CA MET A 167 -7.66 6.83 -37.43
C MET A 167 -9.11 6.43 -37.70
#